data_AF-A0A497ZW73-F1
#
_entry.id   AF-A0A497ZW73-F1
#
_cell.length_a   1.000
_cell.length_b   1.000
_cell.length_c   1.000
_cell.angle_alpha   90.00
_cell.angle_beta   90.00
_cell.angle_gamma   90.00
#
_symmetry.space_group_name_H-M   'P 1'
#
loop_
_entity.id
_entity.type
_entity.pdbx_description
1 polymer ?
#
loop_
_entity_poly.entity_id
_entity_poly.type
_entity_poly.pdbx_seq_one_letter_code
_entity_poly.pdbx_strand_id
1 'polypeptide(L)'
;MPHNRIRSRHQPFEIAIMATAPVCGVLLIVLDVRPQSVEVAMPGPIQAGWESGLIVAGVAGLLGVLWPGRLSTGLGIELASVLMLGTITGMYAVALAVVTGPQGVAATSFVVAVAAGSGWRAVQIALDLRRLTRAGQAAQLAGVAVGGTFSARGGT
;
A
#
# COMPACT_ATOMS: atom_id res chain seq x y z
N MET A 1 2.44 -14.72 -22.76
CA MET A 1 3.14 -13.92 -21.73
C MET A 1 2.30 -12.69 -21.37
N PRO A 2 1.66 -12.64 -20.17
CA PRO A 2 0.86 -11.49 -19.73
C PRO A 2 1.44 -10.72 -18.52
N HIS A 3 2.70 -10.94 -18.13
CA HIS A 3 3.30 -10.30 -16.94
C HIS A 3 3.47 -8.77 -17.07
N ASN A 4 3.61 -8.23 -18.28
CA ASN A 4 3.87 -6.79 -18.47
C ASN A 4 2.66 -5.88 -18.27
N ARG A 5 1.43 -6.39 -18.33
CA ARG A 5 0.23 -5.52 -18.23
C ARG A 5 -0.08 -5.06 -16.82
N ILE A 6 0.26 -5.84 -15.80
CA ILE A 6 0.01 -5.50 -14.39
C ILE A 6 1.05 -4.48 -13.90
N ARG A 7 2.32 -4.62 -14.32
CA ARG A 7 3.41 -3.71 -13.95
C ARG A 7 3.28 -2.31 -14.59
N SER A 8 2.65 -2.21 -15.75
CA SER A 8 2.44 -0.94 -16.47
C SER A 8 1.42 0.00 -15.80
N ARG A 9 0.79 -0.40 -14.69
CA ARG A 9 -0.24 0.38 -14.00
C ARG A 9 0.24 1.12 -12.75
N HIS A 10 1.54 1.10 -12.45
CA HIS A 10 2.10 1.93 -11.38
C HIS A 10 1.95 3.40 -11.76
N GLN A 11 0.97 4.07 -11.16
CA GLN A 11 0.74 5.48 -11.42
C GLN A 11 1.92 6.30 -10.85
N PRO A 12 2.49 7.24 -11.62
CA PRO A 12 3.66 8.02 -11.21
C PRO A 12 3.43 8.80 -9.91
N PHE A 13 2.18 9.20 -9.66
CA PHE A 13 1.76 9.84 -8.43
C PHE A 13 2.01 8.99 -7.17
N GLU A 14 1.85 7.67 -7.28
CA GLU A 14 2.02 6.81 -6.11
C GLU A 14 3.47 6.54 -5.79
N ILE A 15 4.30 6.38 -6.82
CA ILE A 15 5.75 6.29 -6.63
C ILE A 15 6.25 7.59 -6.00
N ALA A 16 5.73 8.74 -6.45
CA ALA A 16 6.04 10.03 -5.84
C ALA A 16 5.63 10.07 -4.36
N ILE A 17 4.42 9.62 -4.01
CA ILE A 17 3.98 9.55 -2.60
C ILE A 17 4.87 8.62 -1.78
N MET A 18 5.12 7.40 -2.26
CA MET A 18 5.96 6.41 -1.57
C MET A 18 7.41 6.87 -1.41
N ALA A 19 7.93 7.64 -2.37
CA ALA A 19 9.27 8.23 -2.29
C ALA A 19 9.30 9.45 -1.36
N THR A 20 8.22 10.23 -1.29
CA THR A 20 8.15 11.44 -0.47
C THR A 20 7.90 11.12 1.00
N ALA A 21 7.11 10.09 1.31
CA ALA A 21 6.85 9.65 2.69
C ALA A 21 8.12 9.41 3.55
N PRO A 22 9.15 8.66 3.10
CA PRO A 22 10.36 8.45 3.88
C PRO A 22 11.22 9.71 3.94
N VAL A 23 11.23 10.55 2.89
CA VAL A 23 11.90 11.85 2.93
C VAL A 23 11.29 12.74 4.01
N CYS A 24 9.96 12.81 4.09
CA CYS A 24 9.26 13.52 5.15
C CYS A 24 9.58 12.96 6.54
N GLY A 25 9.49 11.63 6.72
CA GLY A 25 9.81 11.00 8.00
C GLY A 25 11.24 11.26 8.46
N VAL A 26 12.22 11.18 7.56
CA VAL A 26 13.62 11.49 7.87
C VAL A 26 13.81 12.96 8.22
N LEU A 27 13.20 13.88 7.45
CA LEU A 27 13.31 15.32 7.73
C LEU A 27 12.73 15.69 9.09
N LEU A 28 11.59 15.10 9.47
CA LEU A 28 10.98 15.33 10.79
C LEU A 28 11.91 14.89 11.93
N ILE A 29 12.57 13.74 11.78
CA ILE A 29 13.51 13.22 12.79
C ILE A 29 14.80 14.06 12.83
N VAL A 30 15.37 14.39 11.67
CA VAL A 30 16.66 15.09 11.59
C VAL A 30 16.55 16.55 12.02
N LEU A 31 15.45 17.22 11.64
CA LEU A 31 15.23 18.62 11.98
C LEU A 31 14.62 18.80 13.38
N ASP A 32 14.10 17.73 13.98
CA ASP A 32 13.30 17.75 15.22
C ASP A 32 12.17 18.79 15.19
N VAL A 33 11.70 19.13 13.99
CA VAL A 33 10.57 20.04 13.76
C VAL A 33 9.33 19.20 13.58
N ARG A 34 8.49 19.12 14.61
CA ARG A 34 7.25 18.36 14.57
C ARG A 34 6.07 19.29 14.29
N PRO A 35 5.05 18.85 13.54
CA PRO A 35 3.85 19.65 13.37
C PRO A 35 3.18 19.83 14.74
N GLN A 36 2.82 21.07 15.09
CA GLN A 36 2.15 21.38 16.36
C GLN A 36 0.86 20.55 16.55
N SER A 37 0.18 20.19 15.45
CA SER A 37 -0.99 19.30 15.50
C SER A 37 -0.66 17.90 16.01
N VAL A 38 0.52 17.38 15.72
CA VAL A 38 0.96 16.05 16.17
C VAL A 38 1.44 16.11 17.63
N GLU A 39 2.20 17.13 18.01
CA GLU A 39 2.67 17.29 19.40
C GLU A 39 1.51 17.47 20.39
N VAL A 40 0.48 18.21 20.01
CA VAL A 40 -0.65 18.50 20.89
C VAL A 40 -1.64 17.32 20.93
N ALA A 41 -1.82 16.60 19.81
CA ALA A 41 -2.83 15.54 19.71
C ALA A 41 -2.30 14.14 20.01
N MET A 42 -0.99 13.90 19.96
CA MET A 42 -0.40 12.55 20.10
C MET A 42 0.59 12.48 21.28
N PRO A 43 0.47 11.46 22.14
CA PRO A 43 1.50 11.18 23.15
C PRO A 43 2.80 10.68 22.49
N GLY A 44 3.95 10.99 23.09
CA GLY A 44 5.29 10.76 22.52
C GLY A 44 5.55 9.39 21.87
N PRO A 45 5.12 8.26 22.45
CA PRO A 45 5.29 6.94 21.81
C PRO A 45 4.53 6.80 20.48
N ILE A 46 3.32 7.38 20.39
CA ILE A 46 2.51 7.37 19.17
C ILE A 46 3.15 8.27 18.11
N GLN A 47 3.73 9.39 18.53
CA GLN A 47 4.44 10.30 17.64
C GLN A 47 5.70 9.66 17.03
N ALA A 48 6.53 9.01 17.84
CA ALA A 48 7.68 8.25 17.35
C ALA A 48 7.26 7.10 16.43
N GLY A 49 6.15 6.42 16.75
CA GLY A 49 5.55 5.40 15.88
C GLY A 49 5.06 5.95 14.55
N TRP A 50 4.53 7.18 14.53
CA TRP A 50 4.05 7.85 13.32
C TRP A 50 5.21 8.28 12.40
N GLU A 51 6.25 8.90 12.97
CA GLU A 51 7.46 9.31 12.24
C GLU A 51 8.20 8.11 11.63
N SER A 52 8.47 7.08 12.45
CA SER A 52 9.11 5.86 11.98
C SER A 52 8.22 5.09 11.01
N GLY A 53 6.91 5.13 11.21
CA GLY A 53 5.92 4.52 10.31
C GLY A 53 5.97 5.11 8.90
N LEU A 54 6.15 6.42 8.73
CA LEU A 54 6.28 7.06 7.41
C LEU A 54 7.46 6.49 6.62
N ILE A 55 8.59 6.27 7.31
CA ILE A 55 9.80 5.72 6.73
C ILE A 55 9.58 4.27 6.34
N VAL A 56 9.08 3.45 7.27
CA VAL A 56 8.85 2.02 7.06
C VAL A 56 7.84 1.79 5.93
N ALA A 57 6.71 2.50 5.94
CA ALA A 57 5.67 2.36 4.93
C ALA A 57 6.18 2.77 3.54
N GLY A 58 6.89 3.91 3.45
CA GLY A 58 7.46 4.39 2.19
C GLY A 58 8.49 3.44 1.59
N VAL A 59 9.46 3.00 2.41
CA VAL A 59 10.51 2.07 1.97
C VAL A 59 9.92 0.70 1.61
N ALA A 60 8.99 0.17 2.42
CA ALA A 60 8.33 -1.08 2.12
C ALA A 60 7.54 -1.00 0.80
N GLY A 61 6.84 0.10 0.53
CA GLY A 61 6.11 0.30 -0.73
C GLY A 61 7.05 0.31 -1.94
N LEU A 62 8.16 1.03 -1.86
CA LEU A 62 9.18 1.03 -2.92
C LEU A 62 9.78 -0.37 -3.14
N LEU A 63 10.05 -1.11 -2.06
CA LEU A 63 10.54 -2.49 -2.13
C LEU A 63 9.50 -3.43 -2.78
N GLY A 64 8.20 -3.24 -2.51
CA GLY A 64 7.12 -3.96 -3.17
C GLY A 64 7.07 -3.72 -4.67
N VAL A 65 7.21 -2.46 -5.10
CA VAL A 65 7.22 -2.05 -6.53
C VAL A 65 8.44 -2.60 -7.27
N LEU A 66 9.60 -2.58 -6.60
CA LEU A 66 10.88 -3.01 -7.19
C LEU A 66 11.15 -4.52 -7.03
N TRP A 67 10.24 -5.27 -6.39
CA TRP A 67 10.47 -6.68 -6.05
C TRP A 67 10.67 -7.57 -7.29
N PRO A 68 11.85 -8.22 -7.46
CA PRO A 68 12.13 -9.05 -8.64
C PRO A 68 11.64 -10.50 -8.50
N GLY A 69 11.18 -10.90 -7.30
CA GLY A 69 10.76 -12.26 -6.99
C GLY A 69 9.32 -12.59 -7.41
N ARG A 70 8.63 -13.38 -6.60
CA ARG A 70 7.22 -13.73 -6.85
C ARG A 70 6.34 -12.49 -6.86
N LEU A 71 5.58 -12.31 -7.95
CA LEU A 71 4.68 -11.17 -8.15
C LEU A 71 3.66 -11.01 -7.00
N SER A 72 3.19 -12.14 -6.45
CA SER A 72 2.27 -12.16 -5.30
C SER A 72 2.88 -11.55 -4.03
N THR A 73 4.18 -11.73 -3.82
CA THR A 73 4.90 -11.18 -2.67
C THR A 73 5.08 -9.68 -2.82
N GLY A 74 5.47 -9.21 -4.02
CA GLY A 74 5.57 -7.77 -4.32
C GLY A 74 4.24 -7.04 -4.14
N LEU A 75 3.15 -7.58 -4.70
CA LEU A 75 1.79 -7.05 -4.51
C LEU A 75 1.32 -7.08 -3.05
N GLY A 76 1.68 -8.11 -2.29
CA GLY A 76 1.36 -8.19 -0.86
C GLY A 76 2.09 -7.12 -0.04
N ILE A 77 3.36 -6.87 -0.34
CA ILE A 77 4.17 -5.81 0.28
C ILE A 77 3.63 -4.44 -0.10
N GLU A 78 3.31 -4.21 -1.39
CA GLU A 78 2.69 -2.97 -1.86
C GLU A 78 1.36 -2.72 -1.13
N LEU A 79 0.48 -3.73 -1.03
CA LEU A 79 -0.79 -3.62 -0.30
C LEU A 79 -0.58 -3.25 1.18
N ALA A 80 0.31 -3.95 1.87
CA ALA A 80 0.60 -3.71 3.28
C ALA A 80 1.14 -2.29 3.50
N SER A 81 2.04 -1.84 2.62
CA SER A 81 2.63 -0.50 2.68
C SER A 81 1.59 0.61 2.44
N VAL A 82 0.70 0.42 1.47
CA VAL A 82 -0.35 1.39 1.13
C VAL A 82 -1.39 1.49 2.24
N LEU A 83 -1.75 0.36 2.86
CA LEU A 83 -2.63 0.34 4.02
C LEU A 83 -1.99 1.06 5.22
N MET A 84 -0.73 0.72 5.52
CA MET A 84 0.02 1.36 6.60
C MET A 84 0.13 2.86 6.38
N LEU A 85 0.47 3.28 5.15
CA LEU A 85 0.53 4.68 4.79
C LEU A 85 -0.85 5.35 4.97
N GLY A 86 -1.92 4.76 4.44
CA GLY A 86 -3.28 5.28 4.61
C GLY A 86 -3.69 5.45 6.07
N THR A 87 -3.30 4.52 6.96
CA THR A 87 -3.52 4.65 8.41
C THR A 87 -2.74 5.82 9.00
N ILE A 88 -1.45 5.95 8.67
CA ILE A 88 -0.58 7.03 9.15
C ILE A 88 -1.10 8.41 8.68
N THR A 89 -1.50 8.51 7.42
CA THR A 89 -2.09 9.73 6.85
C THR A 89 -3.45 10.03 7.50
N GLY A 90 -4.26 9.01 7.75
CA GLY A 90 -5.55 9.14 8.45
C GLY A 90 -5.39 9.63 9.89
N MET A 91 -4.42 9.11 10.64
CA MET A 91 -4.09 9.60 11.98
C MET A 91 -3.69 11.08 11.95
N TYR A 92 -2.89 11.48 10.97
CA TYR A 92 -2.51 12.89 10.80
C TYR A 92 -3.71 13.77 10.45
N ALA A 93 -4.64 13.29 9.61
CA ALA A 93 -5.87 14.02 9.30
C ALA A 93 -6.73 14.27 10.54
N VAL A 94 -6.87 13.28 11.42
CA VAL A 94 -7.61 13.41 12.69
C VAL A 94 -6.92 14.42 13.60
N ALA A 95 -5.60 14.32 13.76
CA ALA A 95 -4.83 15.27 14.56
C ALA A 95 -4.95 16.72 14.04
N LEU A 96 -4.87 16.89 12.71
CA LEU A 96 -5.13 18.17 12.06
C LEU A 96 -6.53 18.69 12.37
N ALA A 97 -7.56 17.88 12.16
CA ALA A 97 -8.95 18.28 12.37
C ALA A 97 -9.22 18.72 13.82
N VAL A 98 -8.67 18.00 14.79
CA VAL A 98 -8.84 18.29 16.22
C VAL A 98 -8.17 19.61 16.61
N VAL A 99 -7.00 19.91 16.06
CA VAL A 99 -6.20 21.08 16.46
C VAL A 99 -6.55 22.35 15.69
N THR A 100 -6.88 22.25 14.41
CA THR A 100 -7.14 23.41 13.55
C THR A 100 -8.61 23.82 13.48
N GLY A 101 -9.53 22.95 13.89
CA GLY A 101 -10.97 23.22 13.87
C GLY A 101 -11.48 23.62 12.47
N PRO A 102 -12.46 24.54 12.36
CA PRO A 102 -13.04 24.94 11.07
C PRO A 102 -12.05 25.58 10.09
N GLN A 103 -10.93 26.13 10.58
CA GLN A 103 -9.94 26.79 9.73
C GLN A 103 -9.04 25.81 8.97
N GLY A 104 -8.96 24.54 9.41
CA GLY A 104 -8.16 23.51 8.75
C GLY A 104 -8.94 22.55 7.85
N VAL A 105 -10.19 22.87 7.50
CA VAL A 105 -11.05 21.98 6.69
C VAL A 105 -10.44 21.64 5.33
N ALA A 106 -9.78 22.60 4.67
CA ALA A 106 -9.12 22.38 3.38
C ALA A 106 -7.90 21.46 3.47
N ALA A 107 -7.06 21.62 4.51
CA ALA A 107 -5.92 20.75 4.75
C ALA A 107 -6.39 19.34 5.13
N THR A 108 -7.39 19.26 6.02
CA THR A 108 -7.97 17.99 6.46
C THR A 108 -8.60 17.23 5.29
N SER A 109 -9.36 17.90 4.42
CA SER A 109 -9.99 17.26 3.27
C SER A 109 -8.96 16.77 2.23
N PHE A 110 -7.87 17.50 2.03
CA PHE A 110 -6.77 17.06 1.17
C PHE A 110 -6.09 15.80 1.72
N VAL A 111 -5.78 15.78 3.03
CA VAL A 111 -5.15 14.62 3.68
C VAL A 111 -6.09 13.40 3.67
N VAL A 112 -7.39 13.62 3.88
CA VAL A 112 -8.43 12.57 3.75
C VAL A 112 -8.53 12.06 2.31
N ALA A 113 -8.44 12.94 1.31
CA ALA A 113 -8.43 12.53 -0.10
C ALA A 113 -7.22 11.65 -0.44
N VAL A 114 -6.04 11.95 0.13
CA VAL A 114 -4.83 11.11 -0.01
C VAL A 114 -5.03 9.76 0.70
N ALA A 115 -5.63 9.74 1.89
CA ALA A 115 -5.98 8.50 2.60
C ALA A 115 -7.01 7.65 1.82
N ALA A 116 -8.01 8.29 1.22
CA ALA A 116 -9.01 7.62 0.39
C ALA A 116 -8.40 7.07 -0.91
N GLY A 117 -7.50 7.83 -1.55
CA GLY A 117 -6.79 7.41 -2.76
C GLY A 117 -5.88 6.21 -2.51
N SER A 118 -5.16 6.20 -1.39
CA SER A 118 -4.37 5.04 -0.95
C SER A 118 -5.26 3.83 -0.63
N GLY A 119 -6.37 4.02 0.09
CA GLY A 119 -7.36 2.96 0.33
C GLY A 119 -7.95 2.37 -0.97
N TRP A 120 -8.24 3.21 -1.96
CA TRP A 120 -8.76 2.77 -3.26
C TRP A 120 -7.73 1.93 -4.05
N ARG A 121 -6.45 2.31 -4.00
CA ARG A 121 -5.35 1.52 -4.58
C ARG A 121 -5.21 0.16 -3.87
N ALA A 122 -5.29 0.13 -2.53
CA ALA A 122 -5.28 -1.11 -1.77
C ALA A 122 -6.40 -2.07 -2.21
N VAL A 123 -7.61 -1.54 -2.48
CA VAL A 123 -8.72 -2.33 -3.02
C VAL A 123 -8.39 -2.88 -4.42
N GLN A 124 -7.81 -2.07 -5.32
CA GLN A 124 -7.40 -2.53 -6.65
C GLN A 124 -6.37 -3.66 -6.59
N ILE A 125 -5.34 -3.51 -5.76
CA ILE A 125 -4.30 -4.54 -5.55
C ILE A 125 -4.93 -5.83 -5.00
N ALA A 126 -5.84 -5.73 -4.02
CA ALA A 126 -6.53 -6.88 -3.46
C ALA A 126 -7.42 -7.60 -4.48
N LEU A 127 -8.10 -6.86 -5.36
CA LEU A 127 -8.91 -7.43 -6.42
C LEU A 127 -8.04 -8.12 -7.49
N ASP A 128 -6.89 -7.54 -7.85
CA ASP A 128 -5.95 -8.16 -8.79
C ASP A 128 -5.34 -9.44 -8.22
N LEU A 129 -4.96 -9.46 -6.94
CA LEU A 129 -4.52 -10.67 -6.23
C LEU A 129 -5.60 -11.78 -6.24
N ARG A 130 -6.87 -11.42 -5.98
CA ARG A 130 -8.00 -12.37 -6.04
C ARG A 130 -8.23 -12.93 -7.44
N ARG A 131 -8.03 -12.11 -8.48
CA ARG A 131 -8.16 -12.57 -9.87
C ARG A 131 -7.04 -13.55 -10.25
N LEU A 132 -5.80 -13.26 -9.83
CA LEU A 132 -4.66 -14.15 -10.08
C LEU A 132 -4.80 -15.51 -9.38
N THR A 133 -5.27 -15.54 -8.12
CA THR A 133 -5.52 -16.78 -7.39
C THR A 133 -6.62 -17.62 -8.05
N ARG A 134 -7.74 -17.00 -8.47
CA ARG A 134 -8.80 -17.70 -9.19
C ARG A 134 -8.34 -18.25 -10.54
N ALA A 135 -7.56 -17.49 -11.31
CA ALA A 135 -7.02 -17.94 -12.59
C ALA A 135 -6.04 -19.13 -12.40
N GLY A 136 -5.21 -19.10 -11.35
CA GLY A 136 -4.32 -20.21 -11.00
C GLY A 136 -5.09 -21.48 -10.62
N GLN A 137 -6.15 -21.36 -9.81
CA GLN A 137 -7.00 -22.49 -9.44
C GLN A 137 -7.73 -23.09 -10.66
N ALA A 138 -8.27 -22.25 -11.55
CA ALA A 138 -8.92 -22.70 -12.77
C ALA A 138 -7.95 -23.44 -13.71
N ALA A 139 -6.72 -22.93 -13.86
CA ALA A 139 -5.68 -23.57 -14.67
C ALA A 139 -5.23 -24.91 -14.06
N GLN A 140 -5.12 -25.00 -12.74
CA GLN A 140 -4.76 -26.23 -12.03
C GLN A 140 -5.86 -27.30 -12.14
N LEU A 141 -7.13 -26.91 -12.01
CA LEU A 141 -8.28 -27.81 -12.22
C LEU A 141 -8.37 -28.30 -13.67
N ALA A 142 -8.16 -27.41 -14.65
CA ALA A 142 -8.12 -27.79 -16.06
C ALA A 142 -6.94 -28.73 -16.37
N GLY A 143 -5.76 -28.49 -15.78
CA GLY A 143 -4.60 -29.37 -15.92
C GLY A 143 -4.84 -30.77 -15.33
N VAL A 144 -5.53 -30.87 -14.19
CA VAL A 144 -5.93 -32.16 -13.59
C VAL A 144 -6.97 -32.88 -14.46
N ALA A 145 -7.94 -32.17 -15.03
CA ALA A 145 -8.94 -32.76 -15.92
C ALA A 145 -8.31 -33.28 -17.25
N VAL A 146 -7.32 -32.57 -17.79
CA VAL A 146 -6.57 -33.00 -18.98
C VAL A 146 -5.61 -34.15 -18.66
N GLY A 147 -4.96 -34.14 -17.50
CA GLY A 147 -4.10 -35.25 -17.04
C GLY A 147 -4.89 -36.53 -16.74
N GLY A 148 -6.11 -36.41 -16.22
CA GLY A 148 -7.00 -37.54 -15.94
C GLY A 148 -7.54 -38.22 -17.20
N THR A 149 -7.78 -37.46 -18.28
CA THR A 149 -8.24 -38.03 -19.56
C THR A 149 -7.13 -38.75 -20.33
N PHE A 150 -5.86 -38.40 -20.11
CA PHE A 150 -4.72 -39.12 -20.70
C PHE A 150 -4.44 -40.45 -20.01
N SER A 151 -4.66 -40.53 -18.68
CA SER A 151 -4.43 -41.77 -17.91
C SER A 151 -5.51 -42.85 -18.13
N ALA A 152 -6.72 -42.46 -18.55
CA ALA A 152 -7.83 -43.41 -18.76
C ALA A 152 -7.81 -44.12 -20.13
N ARG A 153 -6.92 -43.73 -21.05
CA ARG A 153 -6.87 -44.26 -22.42
C ARG A 153 -5.71 -45.24 -22.68
N GLY A 154 -4.93 -45.58 -21.64
CA GLY A 154 -3.74 -46.44 -21.74
C GLY A 154 -3.84 -47.80 -21.05
N GLY A 155 -5.00 -48.17 -20.50
CA GLY A 155 -5.22 -49.46 -19.85
C GLY A 155 -6.15 -50.35 -20.68
N THR A 156 -5.53 -51.17 -21.52
CA THR A 156 -5.95 -52.47 -22.10
C THR A 156 -7.43 -52.68 -22.42
#